data_AF-A0A3P8WQX7-F1
#
_entry.id   AF-A0A3P8WQX7-F1
#
_cell.length_a   1.000
_cell.length_b   1.000
_cell.length_c   1.000
_cell.angle_alpha   90.00
_cell.angle_beta   90.00
_cell.angle_gamma   90.00
#
_symmetry.space_group_name_H-M   'P 1'
#
loop_
_entity.id
_entity.type
_entity.pdbx_description
1 polymer ?
#
loop_
_entity_poly.entity_id
_entity_poly.type
_entity_poly.pdbx_seq_one_letter_code
_entity_poly.pdbx_strand_id
1 'polypeptide(L)'
;ITVLWLCHLCTITTIHKSKKREEEFFSTTQPTHSYVYSWTKCQKNTSATNITDFNSLPETIKDFLYYRHCRHFPMLLDAPSKCGGAEKSSDVFLLLVIKSSPGNYERREVLRKTWAKERPYKGVWIRRIFISGTSESGSEKVRQNRLLELENQEYNDILQWNFEDTFFNLTLKQILFLEWLEIYCPNVSFLLNGDDDVFANTDNMVEYLQSLRDNGGRKSLFVGHLIQNVGPIRIPGNKYFIPKQVYESESYPPYCGGGGFLLSGYTASVIYNMSQSMSVMSCHVMDDYDPCYYKEILLVHRFLPSDMYLMWKRIHDPNLICDKSKKYL
;
A
#
# COMPACT_ATOMS: atom_id res chain seq x y z
N ILE A 1 -2.66 7.37 0.05
CA ILE A 1 -1.34 7.82 -0.46
C ILE A 1 -1.00 7.12 -1.79
N THR A 2 -1.22 5.82 -1.91
CA THR A 2 -1.19 5.13 -3.21
C THR A 2 -2.21 5.65 -4.23
N VAL A 3 -3.32 6.20 -3.77
CA VAL A 3 -4.58 6.09 -4.53
C VAL A 3 -4.81 7.16 -5.58
N LEU A 4 -4.20 8.34 -5.45
CA LEU A 4 -4.36 9.38 -6.47
C LEU A 4 -3.70 8.99 -7.79
N TRP A 5 -2.64 8.21 -7.70
CA TRP A 5 -2.03 7.54 -8.84
C TRP A 5 -2.97 6.44 -9.38
N LEU A 6 -3.51 5.58 -8.52
CA LEU A 6 -4.39 4.47 -8.92
C LEU A 6 -5.70 4.91 -9.59
N CYS A 7 -6.27 6.04 -9.19
CA CYS A 7 -7.56 6.46 -9.73
C CYS A 7 -7.46 7.33 -10.99
N HIS A 8 -6.31 7.97 -11.27
CA HIS A 8 -6.06 8.50 -12.61
C HIS A 8 -6.04 7.36 -13.65
N LEU A 9 -5.58 6.16 -13.24
CA LEU A 9 -5.62 4.93 -14.05
C LEU A 9 -7.05 4.39 -14.24
N CYS A 10 -7.89 4.41 -13.20
CA CYS A 10 -9.31 4.00 -13.31
C CYS A 10 -10.17 4.97 -14.16
N THR A 11 -9.87 6.27 -14.16
CA THR A 11 -10.62 7.22 -15.01
C THR A 11 -10.27 7.05 -16.49
N ILE A 12 -9.01 6.78 -16.83
CA ILE A 12 -8.59 6.50 -18.22
C ILE A 12 -9.23 5.20 -18.74
N THR A 13 -9.34 4.15 -17.93
CA THR A 13 -10.00 2.89 -18.33
C THR A 13 -11.51 3.03 -18.58
N THR A 14 -12.18 4.01 -17.96
CA THR A 14 -13.59 4.31 -18.23
C THR A 14 -13.76 4.96 -19.60
N ILE A 15 -12.77 5.75 -20.04
CA ILE A 15 -12.76 6.42 -21.34
C ILE A 15 -12.32 5.47 -22.47
N HIS A 16 -11.47 4.47 -22.19
CA HIS A 16 -10.97 3.51 -23.19
C HIS A 16 -11.82 2.23 -23.36
N LYS A 17 -12.94 2.07 -22.64
CA LYS A 17 -13.85 0.90 -22.78
C LYS A 17 -14.72 0.90 -24.05
N SER A 18 -14.25 1.55 -25.11
CA SER A 18 -14.87 1.57 -26.44
C SER A 18 -13.85 1.19 -27.52
N LYS A 19 -13.44 -0.08 -27.58
CA LYS A 19 -13.16 -0.86 -28.81
C LYS A 19 -12.62 -2.28 -28.51
N LYS A 20 -13.41 -3.28 -28.98
CA LYS A 20 -13.19 -4.70 -29.39
C LYS A 20 -11.84 -5.43 -29.10
N ARG A 21 -11.86 -6.66 -28.53
CA ARG A 21 -11.77 -8.05 -29.12
C ARG A 21 -10.45 -8.30 -29.89
N GLU A 22 -9.66 -9.37 -29.74
CA GLU A 22 -9.86 -10.82 -29.46
C GLU A 22 -8.52 -11.48 -28.99
N GLU A 23 -8.62 -12.75 -28.57
CA GLU A 23 -7.65 -13.84 -28.27
C GLU A 23 -6.31 -13.85 -29.08
N GLU A 24 -5.17 -14.47 -28.72
CA GLU A 24 -4.88 -15.76 -28.06
C GLU A 24 -3.33 -15.90 -27.82
N PHE A 25 -2.93 -17.01 -27.20
CA PHE A 25 -1.61 -17.68 -27.19
C PHE A 25 -0.69 -17.55 -25.94
N PHE A 26 -0.87 -18.52 -25.05
CA PHE A 26 0.07 -18.93 -24.00
C PHE A 26 1.30 -19.61 -24.60
N SER A 27 2.50 -19.23 -24.15
CA SER A 27 3.70 -20.05 -24.26
C SER A 27 4.44 -20.04 -22.93
N THR A 28 4.55 -21.23 -22.36
CA THR A 28 5.23 -21.57 -21.11
C THR A 28 6.74 -21.63 -21.29
N THR A 29 7.47 -20.78 -20.58
CA THR A 29 8.87 -21.01 -20.21
C THR A 29 9.08 -20.52 -18.77
N GLN A 30 9.28 -21.45 -17.83
CA GLN A 30 9.71 -21.16 -16.47
C GLN A 30 11.17 -20.69 -16.47
N PRO A 31 11.51 -19.57 -15.81
CA PRO A 31 12.89 -19.28 -15.43
C PRO A 31 13.09 -19.53 -13.94
N THR A 32 13.98 -20.46 -13.60
CA THR A 32 14.60 -20.58 -12.29
C THR A 32 15.64 -19.47 -12.12
N HIS A 33 15.27 -18.34 -11.50
CA HIS A 33 16.23 -17.28 -11.21
C HIS A 33 16.05 -16.72 -9.79
N SER A 34 17.06 -16.96 -8.96
CA SER A 34 17.38 -16.11 -7.81
C SER A 34 17.93 -14.78 -8.35
N TYR A 35 17.05 -13.83 -8.68
CA TYR A 35 17.47 -12.52 -9.17
C TYR A 35 18.06 -11.69 -8.02
N VAL A 36 19.38 -11.72 -7.85
CA VAL A 36 20.08 -10.68 -7.09
C VAL A 36 20.24 -9.48 -8.02
N TYR A 37 19.22 -8.63 -8.10
CA TYR A 37 19.32 -7.39 -8.87
C TYR A 37 20.33 -6.44 -8.18
N SER A 38 21.54 -6.33 -8.70
CA SER A 38 22.48 -5.27 -8.30
C SER A 38 22.14 -3.98 -9.06
N TRP A 39 21.16 -3.24 -8.56
CA TRP A 39 20.88 -1.90 -9.09
C TRP A 39 21.98 -0.93 -8.65
N THR A 40 22.52 -0.17 -9.60
CA THR A 40 23.40 0.96 -9.28
C THR A 40 22.64 1.97 -8.42
N LYS A 41 23.31 2.54 -7.42
CA LYS A 41 22.70 3.52 -6.53
C LYS A 41 22.16 4.69 -7.37
N CYS A 42 20.87 4.98 -7.22
CA CYS A 42 20.19 6.11 -7.84
C CYS A 42 21.02 7.40 -7.70
N GLN A 43 21.25 8.09 -8.83
CA GLN A 43 22.03 9.32 -8.87
C GLN A 43 21.12 10.56 -8.79
N LYS A 44 21.64 11.64 -8.24
CA LYS A 44 20.92 12.92 -8.12
C LYS A 44 20.78 13.57 -9.50
N ASN A 45 19.56 13.86 -9.94
CA ASN A 45 19.35 14.60 -11.19
C ASN A 45 19.51 16.10 -10.96
N THR A 46 20.71 16.63 -11.20
CA THR A 46 21.02 18.05 -10.99
C THR A 46 20.18 18.99 -11.85
N SER A 47 19.68 18.56 -13.01
CA SER A 47 18.80 19.35 -13.88
C SER A 47 17.48 19.77 -13.19
N ALA A 48 17.10 19.13 -12.09
CA ALA A 48 15.95 19.55 -11.27
C ALA A 48 16.09 20.98 -10.72
N THR A 49 17.31 21.53 -10.60
CA THR A 49 17.52 22.93 -10.16
C THR A 49 17.02 23.96 -11.15
N ASN A 50 16.78 23.57 -12.42
CA ASN A 50 16.26 24.47 -13.45
C ASN A 50 14.75 24.75 -13.29
N ILE A 51 14.08 24.09 -12.35
CA ILE A 51 12.68 24.34 -12.02
C ILE A 51 12.56 25.75 -11.41
N THR A 52 11.51 26.49 -11.81
CA THR A 52 11.25 27.84 -11.31
C THR A 52 11.11 27.86 -9.79
N ASP A 53 11.80 28.80 -9.15
CA ASP A 53 11.83 29.00 -7.70
C ASP A 53 12.28 27.77 -6.88
N PHE A 54 13.04 26.84 -7.47
CA PHE A 54 13.49 25.62 -6.81
C PHE A 54 14.14 25.86 -5.44
N ASN A 55 14.97 26.89 -5.31
CA ASN A 55 15.68 27.22 -4.08
C ASN A 55 14.74 27.59 -2.92
N SER A 56 13.54 28.10 -3.22
CA SER A 56 12.52 28.46 -2.23
C SER A 56 11.74 27.26 -1.67
N LEU A 57 11.84 26.09 -2.32
CA LEU A 57 11.09 24.89 -1.95
C LEU A 57 11.63 24.27 -0.64
N PRO A 58 10.76 23.62 0.17
CA PRO A 58 11.20 22.81 1.30
C PRO A 58 12.17 21.70 0.86
N GLU A 59 13.11 21.32 1.72
CA GLU A 59 14.16 20.34 1.38
C GLU A 59 13.57 18.98 0.97
N THR A 60 12.51 18.54 1.63
CA THR A 60 11.78 17.30 1.29
C THR A 60 11.22 17.32 -0.14
N ILE A 61 10.78 18.48 -0.63
CA ILE A 61 10.30 18.64 -2.01
C ILE A 61 11.47 18.67 -2.99
N LYS A 62 12.58 19.33 -2.63
CA LYS A 62 13.79 19.34 -3.45
C LYS A 62 14.33 17.93 -3.64
N ASP A 63 14.42 17.15 -2.56
CA ASP A 63 14.83 15.75 -2.60
C ASP A 63 13.91 14.91 -3.48
N PHE A 64 12.59 15.09 -3.32
CA PHE A 64 11.63 14.45 -4.21
C PHE A 64 11.90 14.79 -5.68
N LEU A 65 12.08 16.06 -6.03
CA LEU A 65 12.35 16.50 -7.42
C LEU A 65 13.68 15.97 -7.96
N TYR A 66 14.72 15.89 -7.11
CA TYR A 66 16.01 15.33 -7.47
C TYR A 66 15.94 13.84 -7.80
N TYR A 67 15.12 13.08 -7.07
CA TYR A 67 15.09 11.63 -7.12
C TYR A 67 13.83 11.03 -7.75
N ARG A 68 12.87 11.85 -8.22
CA ARG A 68 11.60 11.41 -8.83
C ARG A 68 11.74 10.51 -10.06
N HIS A 69 12.93 10.43 -10.65
CA HIS A 69 13.23 9.57 -11.80
C HIS A 69 13.68 8.17 -11.37
N CYS A 70 14.08 7.99 -10.11
CA CYS A 70 14.49 6.72 -9.58
C CYS A 70 13.29 5.84 -9.26
N ARG A 71 13.35 4.60 -9.76
CA ARG A 71 12.29 3.59 -9.63
C ARG A 71 12.78 2.31 -8.97
N HIS A 72 14.08 2.04 -9.07
CA HIS A 72 14.68 0.81 -8.58
C HIS A 72 15.56 1.09 -7.36
N PHE A 73 15.40 0.27 -6.35
CA PHE A 73 16.19 0.33 -5.12
C PHE A 73 16.59 -1.10 -4.72
N PRO A 74 17.81 -1.31 -4.20
CA PRO A 74 18.22 -2.63 -3.72
C PRO A 74 17.28 -3.14 -2.64
N MET A 75 16.88 -4.40 -2.75
CA MET A 75 16.12 -5.11 -1.73
C MET A 75 17.08 -5.55 -0.62
N LEU A 76 16.72 -5.27 0.63
CA LEU A 76 17.50 -5.61 1.83
C LEU A 76 16.92 -6.85 2.51
N LEU A 77 15.60 -6.95 2.58
CA LEU A 77 14.87 -8.09 3.11
C LEU A 77 13.82 -8.51 2.09
N ASP A 78 13.77 -9.82 1.81
CA ASP A 78 12.85 -10.45 0.87
C ASP A 78 12.08 -11.58 1.59
N ALA A 79 10.93 -11.96 1.05
CA ALA A 79 10.07 -13.02 1.56
C ALA A 79 9.49 -13.89 0.42
N PRO A 80 10.33 -14.51 -0.43
CA PRO A 80 9.91 -15.12 -1.70
C PRO A 80 8.91 -16.28 -1.53
N SER A 81 8.91 -16.92 -0.36
CA SER A 81 8.00 -18.03 -0.03
C SER A 81 6.65 -17.57 0.52
N LYS A 82 6.39 -16.26 0.69
CA LYS A 82 5.19 -15.76 1.38
C LYS A 82 3.88 -16.21 0.71
N CYS A 83 3.85 -16.29 -0.61
CA CYS A 83 2.71 -16.81 -1.37
C CYS A 83 2.84 -18.30 -1.76
N GLY A 84 3.83 -19.02 -1.20
CA GLY A 84 4.16 -20.38 -1.63
C GLY A 84 4.85 -20.46 -3.00
N GLY A 85 5.31 -19.32 -3.52
CA GLY A 85 5.83 -19.15 -4.88
C GLY A 85 4.74 -18.77 -5.88
N ALA A 86 5.16 -18.43 -7.11
CA ALA A 86 4.25 -17.92 -8.15
C ALA A 86 3.09 -18.89 -8.47
N GLU A 87 3.37 -20.19 -8.47
CA GLU A 87 2.39 -21.25 -8.80
C GLU A 87 1.33 -21.44 -7.73
N LYS A 88 1.67 -21.22 -6.45
CA LYS A 88 0.74 -21.38 -5.31
C LYS A 88 0.13 -20.06 -4.86
N SER A 89 0.42 -18.97 -5.56
CA SER A 89 -0.08 -17.64 -5.19
C SER A 89 -1.61 -17.53 -5.27
N SER A 90 -2.27 -18.39 -6.04
CA SER A 90 -3.74 -18.50 -6.06
C SER A 90 -4.34 -19.02 -4.75
N ASP A 91 -3.54 -19.69 -3.91
CA ASP A 91 -3.99 -20.14 -2.59
C ASP A 91 -4.19 -18.96 -1.63
N VAL A 92 -3.60 -17.80 -1.93
CA VAL A 92 -3.76 -16.57 -1.16
C VAL A 92 -4.96 -15.79 -1.68
N PHE A 93 -6.05 -15.81 -0.91
CA PHE A 93 -7.25 -15.06 -1.26
C PHE A 93 -7.13 -13.58 -0.92
N LEU A 94 -6.64 -13.25 0.28
CA LEU A 94 -6.42 -11.88 0.71
C LEU A 94 -5.00 -11.72 1.24
N LEU A 95 -4.19 -10.91 0.55
CA LEU A 95 -2.87 -10.49 1.03
C LEU A 95 -2.98 -9.10 1.67
N LEU A 96 -2.67 -9.03 2.96
CA LEU A 96 -2.61 -7.80 3.74
C LEU A 96 -1.24 -7.17 3.54
N VAL A 97 -1.19 -6.05 2.81
CA VAL A 97 0.00 -5.29 2.46
C VAL A 97 0.05 -4.05 3.35
N ILE A 98 0.89 -4.11 4.38
CA ILE A 98 0.89 -3.13 5.46
C ILE A 98 2.14 -2.26 5.38
N LYS A 99 1.95 -0.97 5.15
CA LYS A 99 3.04 0.03 5.16
C LYS A 99 3.46 0.28 6.60
N SER A 100 4.72 0.01 6.91
CA SER A 100 5.29 0.24 8.24
C SER A 100 6.69 0.83 8.11
N SER A 101 7.09 1.67 9.08
CA SER A 101 8.46 2.19 9.17
C SER A 101 9.33 1.24 10.00
N PRO A 102 10.66 1.19 9.81
CA PRO A 102 11.54 0.24 10.51
C PRO A 102 11.37 0.25 12.04
N GLY A 103 11.23 1.44 12.64
CA GLY A 103 11.09 1.60 14.09
C GLY A 103 9.75 1.13 14.69
N ASN A 104 8.74 0.82 13.87
CA ASN A 104 7.38 0.51 14.33
C ASN A 104 7.20 -0.98 14.73
N TYR A 105 8.16 -1.57 15.43
CA TYR A 105 8.09 -2.98 15.87
C TYR A 105 6.81 -3.29 16.65
N GLU A 106 6.47 -2.45 17.64
CA GLU A 106 5.30 -2.65 18.49
C GLU A 106 3.98 -2.68 17.69
N ARG A 107 3.86 -1.81 16.68
CA ARG A 107 2.69 -1.79 15.79
C ARG A 107 2.59 -3.08 15.01
N ARG A 108 3.68 -3.50 14.36
CA ARG A 108 3.72 -4.76 13.61
C ARG A 108 3.34 -5.93 14.51
N GLU A 109 3.91 -6.01 15.70
CA GLU A 109 3.66 -7.08 16.66
C GLU A 109 2.19 -7.14 17.11
N VAL A 110 1.55 -6.00 17.37
CA VAL A 110 0.11 -5.95 17.67
C VAL A 110 -0.70 -6.43 16.48
N LEU A 111 -0.36 -6.01 15.26
CA LEU A 111 -1.02 -6.43 14.03
C LEU A 111 -0.92 -7.96 13.83
N ARG A 112 0.25 -8.56 14.08
CA ARG A 112 0.43 -10.03 14.00
C ARG A 112 -0.53 -10.80 14.91
N LYS A 113 -0.82 -10.23 16.09
CA LYS A 113 -1.68 -10.82 17.12
C LYS A 113 -3.16 -10.49 16.97
N THR A 114 -3.52 -9.56 16.09
CA THR A 114 -4.88 -9.04 15.94
C THR A 114 -5.38 -9.25 14.50
N TRP A 115 -5.84 -8.19 13.84
CA TRP A 115 -6.54 -8.28 12.57
C TRP A 115 -5.69 -8.78 11.42
N ALA A 116 -4.37 -8.57 11.50
CA ALA A 116 -3.44 -8.99 10.47
C ALA A 116 -2.91 -10.42 10.69
N LYS A 117 -3.44 -11.16 11.68
CA LYS A 117 -3.07 -12.57 11.91
C LYS A 117 -3.34 -13.40 10.66
N GLU A 118 -2.30 -14.10 10.18
CA GLU A 118 -2.42 -15.05 9.09
C GLU A 118 -3.28 -16.24 9.54
N ARG A 119 -4.35 -16.53 8.81
CA ARG A 119 -5.31 -17.58 9.15
C ARG A 119 -6.19 -17.96 7.96
N PRO A 120 -6.72 -19.19 7.92
CA PRO A 120 -7.89 -19.48 7.10
C PRO A 120 -9.12 -18.84 7.75
N TYR A 121 -10.02 -18.30 6.92
CA TYR A 121 -11.32 -17.81 7.34
C TYR A 121 -12.34 -18.11 6.25
N LYS A 122 -13.47 -18.73 6.59
CA LYS A 122 -14.52 -19.15 5.64
C LYS A 122 -13.97 -19.84 4.37
N GLY A 123 -13.04 -20.77 4.56
CA GLY A 123 -12.47 -21.60 3.49
C GLY A 123 -11.40 -20.93 2.62
N VAL A 124 -11.01 -19.70 2.92
CA VAL A 124 -9.97 -18.97 2.16
C VAL A 124 -8.83 -18.49 3.06
N TRP A 125 -7.63 -18.34 2.50
CA TRP A 125 -6.45 -17.91 3.27
C TRP A 125 -6.23 -16.40 3.25
N ILE A 126 -5.99 -15.85 4.44
CA ILE A 126 -5.50 -14.50 4.66
C ILE A 126 -4.02 -14.57 5.02
N ARG A 127 -3.17 -13.88 4.26
CA ARG A 127 -1.72 -13.75 4.53
C ARG A 127 -1.32 -12.30 4.72
N ARG A 128 -0.18 -12.03 5.34
CA ARG A 128 0.30 -10.69 5.66
C ARG A 128 1.72 -10.48 5.15
N ILE A 129 1.98 -9.24 4.74
CA ILE A 129 3.33 -8.76 4.48
C ILE A 129 3.45 -7.29 4.90
N PHE A 130 4.55 -6.96 5.58
CA PHE A 130 4.93 -5.59 5.89
C PHE A 130 5.87 -5.07 4.82
N ILE A 131 5.67 -3.82 4.39
CA ILE A 131 6.55 -3.16 3.43
C ILE A 131 7.20 -1.94 4.09
N SER A 132 8.54 -1.88 4.00
CA SER A 132 9.37 -0.89 4.69
C SER A 132 10.47 -0.32 3.79
N GLY A 133 10.85 0.93 4.03
CA GLY A 133 12.12 1.48 3.58
C GLY A 133 13.20 1.34 4.67
N THR A 134 14.15 2.26 4.68
CA THR A 134 15.18 2.43 5.71
C THR A 134 14.96 3.72 6.48
N SER A 135 15.45 3.80 7.73
CA SER A 135 15.41 5.02 8.52
C SER A 135 16.43 6.07 8.05
N GLU A 136 16.38 7.25 8.68
CA GLU A 136 17.32 8.36 8.49
C GLU A 136 18.79 7.93 8.60
N SER A 137 19.66 8.64 7.90
CA SER A 137 21.08 8.32 7.74
C SER A 137 21.87 8.18 9.06
N GLY A 138 23.03 7.49 8.98
CA GLY A 138 23.96 7.36 10.10
C GLY A 138 23.75 6.11 10.95
N SER A 139 24.05 6.22 12.25
CA SER A 139 24.00 5.10 13.20
C SER A 139 22.60 4.54 13.40
N GLU A 140 21.57 5.40 13.30
CA GLU A 140 20.18 4.99 13.49
C GLU A 140 19.70 4.08 12.36
N LYS A 141 20.03 4.37 11.10
CA LYS A 141 19.77 3.45 9.97
C LYS A 141 20.39 2.08 10.20
N VAL A 142 21.64 2.03 10.65
CA VAL A 142 22.33 0.75 10.90
C VAL A 142 21.61 -0.03 12.00
N ARG A 143 21.28 0.64 13.12
CA ARG A 143 20.57 0.05 14.24
C ARG A 143 19.20 -0.49 13.84
N GLN A 144 18.39 0.33 13.16
CA GLN A 144 17.04 -0.03 12.77
C GLN A 144 17.00 -1.14 11.72
N ASN A 145 17.91 -1.11 10.73
CA ASN A 145 18.01 -2.20 9.76
C ASN A 145 18.38 -3.52 10.44
N ARG A 146 19.29 -3.49 11.44
CA ARG A 146 19.67 -4.70 12.18
C ARG A 146 18.51 -5.25 13.02
N LEU A 147 17.75 -4.37 13.69
CA LEU A 147 16.57 -4.79 14.46
C LEU A 147 15.49 -5.40 13.56
N LEU A 148 15.24 -4.79 12.39
CA LEU A 148 14.26 -5.27 11.41
C LEU A 148 14.69 -6.61 10.79
N GLU A 149 15.99 -6.80 10.55
CA GLU A 149 16.55 -8.07 10.09
C GLU A 149 16.31 -9.20 11.12
N LEU A 150 16.57 -8.94 12.41
CA LEU A 150 16.31 -9.90 13.49
C LEU A 150 14.81 -10.23 13.62
N GLU A 151 13.94 -9.22 13.49
CA GLU A 151 12.49 -9.44 13.45
C GLU A 151 12.08 -10.31 12.25
N ASN A 152 12.66 -10.05 11.07
CA ASN A 152 12.32 -10.81 9.87
C ASN A 152 12.86 -12.25 9.90
N GLN A 153 13.95 -12.53 10.63
CA GLN A 153 14.42 -13.90 10.85
C GLN A 153 13.40 -14.75 11.61
N GLU A 154 12.65 -14.13 12.53
CA GLU A 154 11.61 -14.82 13.31
C GLU A 154 10.31 -14.97 12.50
N TYR A 155 9.87 -13.90 11.83
CA TYR A 155 8.51 -13.84 11.26
C TYR A 155 8.43 -14.03 9.74
N ASN A 156 9.53 -13.80 9.01
CA ASN A 156 9.62 -13.89 7.55
C ASN A 156 8.43 -13.20 6.84
N ASP A 157 8.12 -11.97 7.27
CA ASP A 157 6.94 -11.22 6.84
C ASP A 157 7.23 -9.76 6.48
N ILE A 158 8.49 -9.41 6.26
CA ILE A 158 8.93 -8.05 5.95
C ILE A 158 9.64 -8.02 4.59
N LEU A 159 9.18 -7.12 3.72
CA LEU A 159 9.94 -6.65 2.56
C LEU A 159 10.55 -5.30 2.88
N GLN A 160 11.84 -5.18 2.59
CA GLN A 160 12.57 -3.94 2.81
C GLN A 160 13.39 -3.55 1.59
N TRP A 161 13.31 -2.28 1.19
CA TRP A 161 14.16 -1.71 0.15
C TRP A 161 15.02 -0.57 0.69
N ASN A 162 16.18 -0.36 0.06
CA ASN A 162 17.17 0.64 0.47
C ASN A 162 16.84 2.05 -0.04
N PHE A 163 15.67 2.56 0.32
CA PHE A 163 15.30 3.98 0.17
C PHE A 163 14.90 4.56 1.52
N GLU A 164 14.94 5.88 1.68
CA GLU A 164 14.53 6.51 2.93
C GLU A 164 13.00 6.49 3.07
N ASP A 165 12.52 5.94 4.19
CA ASP A 165 11.11 5.74 4.44
C ASP A 165 10.41 7.04 4.89
N THR A 166 10.23 7.93 3.92
CA THR A 166 9.54 9.21 4.13
C THR A 166 8.11 9.16 3.59
N PHE A 167 7.32 10.11 4.07
CA PHE A 167 5.95 10.30 3.62
C PHE A 167 5.81 10.53 2.10
N PHE A 168 6.79 11.18 1.48
CA PHE A 168 6.83 11.43 0.02
C PHE A 168 7.21 10.18 -0.78
N ASN A 169 7.89 9.21 -0.15
CA ASN A 169 8.34 7.98 -0.79
C ASN A 169 7.34 6.82 -0.66
N LEU A 170 6.15 7.05 -0.10
CA LEU A 170 5.14 5.99 0.03
C LEU A 170 4.61 5.50 -1.32
N THR A 171 4.55 6.36 -2.34
CA THR A 171 4.23 5.93 -3.72
C THR A 171 5.31 5.01 -4.27
N LEU A 172 6.59 5.35 -4.06
CA LEU A 172 7.71 4.50 -4.43
C LEU A 172 7.66 3.15 -3.70
N LYS A 173 7.40 3.17 -2.39
CA LYS A 173 7.21 1.96 -1.57
C LYS A 173 6.12 1.05 -2.17
N GLN A 174 5.03 1.62 -2.65
CA GLN A 174 3.99 0.85 -3.32
C GLN A 174 4.47 0.23 -4.62
N ILE A 175 5.11 1.01 -5.50
CA ILE A 175 5.53 0.54 -6.83
C ILE A 175 6.51 -0.62 -6.68
N LEU A 176 7.47 -0.51 -5.76
CA LEU A 176 8.43 -1.58 -5.45
C LEU A 176 7.72 -2.85 -4.91
N PHE A 177 6.69 -2.68 -4.10
CA PHE A 177 5.87 -3.83 -3.67
C PHE A 177 5.12 -4.46 -4.84
N LEU A 178 4.56 -3.67 -5.75
CA LEU A 178 3.83 -4.20 -6.90
C LEU A 178 4.76 -4.95 -7.86
N GLU A 179 6.00 -4.49 -8.04
CA GLU A 179 7.05 -5.23 -8.75
C GLU A 179 7.30 -6.60 -8.10
N TRP A 180 7.46 -6.63 -6.77
CA TRP A 180 7.62 -7.88 -6.03
C TRP A 180 6.39 -8.80 -6.17
N LEU A 181 5.18 -8.22 -6.13
CA LEU A 181 3.94 -8.98 -6.25
C LEU A 181 3.83 -9.71 -7.60
N GLU A 182 4.19 -9.07 -8.70
CA GLU A 182 4.15 -9.70 -10.04
C GLU A 182 5.10 -10.91 -10.12
N ILE A 183 6.22 -10.88 -9.39
CA ILE A 183 7.23 -11.95 -9.42
C ILE A 183 6.81 -13.11 -8.52
N TYR A 184 6.42 -12.82 -7.27
CA TYR A 184 6.27 -13.86 -6.24
C TYR A 184 4.81 -14.24 -5.95
N CYS A 185 3.85 -13.38 -6.30
CA CYS A 185 2.44 -13.54 -5.98
C CYS A 185 1.47 -13.16 -7.13
N PRO A 186 1.73 -13.52 -8.40
CA PRO A 186 0.97 -13.01 -9.55
C PRO A 186 -0.52 -13.40 -9.56
N ASN A 187 -0.89 -14.51 -8.91
CA ASN A 187 -2.27 -15.02 -8.91
C ASN A 187 -3.03 -14.78 -7.59
N VAL A 188 -2.56 -13.89 -6.73
CA VAL A 188 -3.30 -13.49 -5.52
C VAL A 188 -4.68 -12.93 -5.89
N SER A 189 -5.73 -13.29 -5.15
CA SER A 189 -7.09 -12.82 -5.52
C SER A 189 -7.31 -11.35 -5.17
N PHE A 190 -7.00 -10.95 -3.94
CA PHE A 190 -7.22 -9.60 -3.45
C PHE A 190 -6.08 -9.11 -2.56
N LEU A 191 -5.94 -7.79 -2.51
CA LEU A 191 -4.99 -7.08 -1.65
C LEU A 191 -5.75 -6.13 -0.75
N LEU A 192 -5.34 -6.04 0.52
CA LEU A 192 -5.60 -4.87 1.35
C LEU A 192 -4.31 -4.07 1.43
N ASN A 193 -4.32 -2.83 0.95
CA ASN A 193 -3.24 -1.91 1.21
C ASN A 193 -3.64 -1.04 2.40
N GLY A 194 -2.89 -1.10 3.49
CA GLY A 194 -3.19 -0.36 4.73
C GLY A 194 -1.94 0.23 5.38
N ASP A 195 -2.15 1.16 6.31
CA ASP A 195 -1.09 1.66 7.20
C ASP A 195 -0.99 0.82 8.49
N ASP A 196 0.13 0.89 9.19
CA ASP A 196 0.33 0.13 10.44
C ASP A 196 -0.40 0.70 11.67
N ASP A 197 -1.14 1.80 11.48
CA ASP A 197 -1.96 2.46 12.47
C ASP A 197 -3.45 2.48 12.09
N VAL A 198 -3.90 1.43 11.40
CA VAL A 198 -5.32 1.25 11.09
C VAL A 198 -5.90 -0.02 11.68
N PHE A 199 -7.14 0.06 12.13
CA PHE A 199 -7.91 -1.11 12.50
C PHE A 199 -8.67 -1.62 11.27
N ALA A 200 -8.46 -2.88 10.89
CA ALA A 200 -9.15 -3.49 9.75
C ALA A 200 -9.97 -4.71 10.21
N ASN A 201 -11.24 -4.77 9.84
CA ASN A 201 -12.06 -5.97 10.06
C ASN A 201 -11.86 -6.93 8.88
N THR A 202 -10.83 -7.78 8.99
CA THR A 202 -10.45 -8.71 7.91
C THR A 202 -11.48 -9.81 7.66
N ASP A 203 -12.32 -10.13 8.66
CA ASP A 203 -13.44 -11.07 8.50
C ASP A 203 -14.51 -10.47 7.58
N ASN A 204 -14.97 -9.24 7.86
CA ASN A 204 -15.93 -8.52 7.02
C ASN A 204 -15.40 -8.30 5.60
N MET A 205 -14.09 -8.05 5.45
CA MET A 205 -13.48 -7.93 4.12
C MET A 205 -13.59 -9.24 3.33
N VAL A 206 -13.30 -10.39 3.95
CA VAL A 206 -13.45 -11.68 3.26
C VAL A 206 -14.89 -11.94 2.88
N GLU A 207 -15.85 -11.67 3.77
CA GLU A 207 -17.28 -11.84 3.46
C GLU A 207 -17.72 -10.95 2.31
N TYR A 208 -17.33 -9.68 2.34
CA TYR A 208 -17.60 -8.73 1.25
C TYR A 208 -17.02 -9.24 -0.08
N LEU A 209 -15.75 -9.64 -0.10
CA LEU A 209 -15.07 -10.12 -1.31
C LEU A 209 -15.66 -11.42 -1.85
N GLN A 210 -16.06 -12.34 -0.97
CA GLN A 210 -16.72 -13.59 -1.36
C GLN A 210 -18.15 -13.37 -1.89
N SER A 211 -18.82 -12.29 -1.46
CA SER A 211 -20.16 -11.92 -1.95
C SER A 211 -20.16 -11.36 -3.38
N LEU A 212 -18.98 -10.97 -3.90
CA LEU A 212 -18.83 -10.50 -5.27
C LEU A 212 -19.11 -11.65 -6.24
N ARG A 213 -19.87 -11.36 -7.33
CA ARG A 213 -20.18 -12.35 -8.38
C ARG A 213 -18.93 -12.99 -8.99
N ASP A 214 -17.83 -12.25 -9.04
CA ASP A 214 -16.52 -12.70 -9.52
C ASP A 214 -15.46 -12.53 -8.42
N ASN A 215 -15.41 -13.48 -7.50
CA ASN A 215 -14.54 -13.45 -6.34
C ASN A 215 -13.12 -14.02 -6.57
N GLY A 216 -12.77 -14.36 -7.82
CA GLY A 216 -11.45 -14.89 -8.15
C GLY A 216 -10.36 -13.83 -8.35
N GLY A 217 -10.62 -12.55 -8.09
CA GLY A 217 -9.62 -11.49 -8.23
C GLY A 217 -9.22 -11.11 -9.66
N ARG A 218 -9.89 -11.69 -10.67
CA ARG A 218 -9.55 -11.53 -12.11
C ARG A 218 -10.23 -10.34 -12.80
N LYS A 219 -11.13 -9.65 -12.10
CA LYS A 219 -11.82 -8.47 -12.60
C LYS A 219 -11.40 -7.24 -11.81
N SER A 220 -11.65 -6.07 -12.39
CA SER A 220 -11.30 -4.82 -11.72
C SER A 220 -12.09 -4.64 -10.43
N LEU A 221 -11.36 -4.46 -9.33
CA LEU A 221 -11.91 -4.05 -8.05
C LEU A 221 -10.98 -3.01 -7.46
N PHE A 222 -11.54 -1.88 -7.07
CA PHE A 222 -10.85 -0.88 -6.28
C PHE A 222 -11.84 -0.18 -5.36
N VAL A 223 -11.75 -0.48 -4.06
CA VAL A 223 -12.73 0.00 -3.07
C VAL A 223 -12.03 0.53 -1.83
N GLY A 224 -12.50 1.67 -1.34
CA GLY A 224 -12.02 2.32 -0.13
C GLY A 224 -12.83 3.60 0.12
N HIS A 225 -12.38 4.44 1.04
CA HIS A 225 -13.02 5.73 1.28
C HIS A 225 -12.73 6.69 0.13
N LEU A 226 -13.67 6.85 -0.81
CA LEU A 226 -13.51 7.68 -2.00
C LEU A 226 -13.52 9.18 -1.65
N ILE A 227 -12.47 9.88 -2.06
CA ILE A 227 -12.24 11.31 -1.89
C ILE A 227 -12.29 11.96 -3.28
N GLN A 228 -13.11 12.99 -3.41
CA GLN A 228 -13.38 13.67 -4.68
C GLN A 228 -13.47 15.18 -4.47
N ASN A 229 -13.30 15.94 -5.55
CA ASN A 229 -13.45 17.40 -5.56
C ASN A 229 -12.50 18.12 -4.57
N VAL A 230 -11.31 17.56 -4.36
CA VAL A 230 -10.24 18.14 -3.55
C VAL A 230 -9.04 18.51 -4.43
N GLY A 231 -8.18 19.38 -3.93
CA GLY A 231 -6.98 19.85 -4.62
C GLY A 231 -5.75 19.86 -3.72
N PRO A 232 -4.55 20.11 -4.30
CA PRO A 232 -3.32 20.29 -3.54
C PRO A 232 -3.42 21.44 -2.54
N ILE A 233 -2.99 21.20 -1.30
CA ILE A 233 -2.85 22.26 -0.31
C ILE A 233 -1.63 23.10 -0.67
N ARG A 234 -1.84 24.40 -0.90
CA ARG A 234 -0.78 25.35 -1.31
C ARG A 234 -0.19 26.15 -0.14
N ILE A 235 -0.58 25.84 1.10
CA ILE A 235 -0.14 26.54 2.31
C ILE A 235 1.18 25.93 2.79
N PRO A 236 2.30 26.69 2.78
CA PRO A 236 3.57 26.21 3.32
C PRO A 236 3.46 25.83 4.80
N GLY A 237 4.19 24.81 5.24
CA GLY A 237 4.15 24.32 6.63
C GLY A 237 3.00 23.36 6.94
N ASN A 238 1.99 23.24 6.06
CA ASN A 238 1.04 22.13 6.16
C ASN A 238 1.75 20.82 5.81
N LYS A 239 1.48 19.75 6.57
CA LYS A 239 2.00 18.39 6.30
C LYS A 239 1.75 17.93 4.86
N TYR A 240 0.70 18.45 4.22
CA TYR A 240 0.22 18.08 2.90
C TYR A 240 0.50 19.12 1.82
N PHE A 241 1.44 20.04 2.08
CA PHE A 241 1.83 21.07 1.14
C PHE A 241 2.37 20.46 -0.17
N ILE A 242 1.76 20.82 -1.30
CA ILE A 242 2.22 20.46 -2.64
C ILE A 242 2.35 21.74 -3.47
N PRO A 243 3.56 22.13 -3.90
CA PRO A 243 3.76 23.33 -4.71
C PRO A 243 3.39 23.10 -6.19
N LYS A 244 3.16 24.18 -6.94
CA LYS A 244 2.76 24.12 -8.36
C LYS A 244 3.82 23.45 -9.24
N GLN A 245 5.09 23.58 -8.86
CA GLN A 245 6.26 22.95 -9.47
C GLN A 245 6.19 21.42 -9.44
N VAL A 246 5.50 20.85 -8.45
CA VAL A 246 5.29 19.40 -8.31
C VAL A 246 3.99 18.99 -8.98
N TYR A 247 2.93 19.78 -8.79
CA TYR A 247 1.64 19.53 -9.40
C TYR A 247 0.92 20.83 -9.74
N GLU A 248 0.83 21.14 -11.02
CA GLU A 248 0.31 22.42 -11.51
C GLU A 248 -1.21 22.53 -11.36
N SER A 249 -1.94 21.43 -11.60
CA SER A 249 -3.40 21.40 -11.48
C SER A 249 -3.86 21.73 -10.05
N GLU A 250 -4.94 22.50 -9.95
CA GLU A 250 -5.59 22.83 -8.66
C GLU A 250 -6.61 21.77 -8.22
N SER A 251 -6.78 20.71 -9.01
CA SER A 251 -7.69 19.61 -8.69
C SER A 251 -7.00 18.27 -8.81
N TYR A 252 -7.32 17.37 -7.89
CA TYR A 252 -6.90 15.98 -7.92
C TYR A 252 -7.99 15.11 -8.57
N PRO A 253 -7.64 14.09 -9.38
CA PRO A 253 -8.59 13.05 -9.73
C PRO A 253 -9.14 12.37 -8.46
N PRO A 254 -10.33 11.75 -8.53
CA PRO A 254 -10.90 10.95 -7.44
C PRO A 254 -9.88 9.97 -6.86
N TYR A 255 -9.93 9.61 -5.58
CA TYR A 255 -9.03 8.62 -5.00
C TYR A 255 -9.49 8.12 -3.62
N CYS A 256 -9.20 6.87 -3.26
CA CYS A 256 -9.38 6.35 -1.91
C CYS A 256 -8.39 6.94 -0.88
N GLY A 257 -8.87 7.11 0.36
CA GLY A 257 -8.10 7.63 1.49
C GLY A 257 -6.85 6.83 1.87
N GLY A 258 -6.04 7.42 2.75
CA GLY A 258 -4.74 6.88 3.17
C GLY A 258 -4.80 5.61 4.01
N GLY A 259 -5.81 5.52 4.90
CA GLY A 259 -5.90 4.44 5.89
C GLY A 259 -5.95 3.04 5.28
N GLY A 260 -6.63 2.88 4.15
CA GLY A 260 -6.48 1.69 3.34
C GLY A 260 -7.58 1.48 2.32
N PHE A 261 -7.33 0.52 1.44
CA PHE A 261 -8.20 0.20 0.32
C PHE A 261 -7.96 -1.25 -0.16
N LEU A 262 -9.00 -1.83 -0.76
CA LEU A 262 -8.97 -3.14 -1.37
C LEU A 262 -8.73 -3.03 -2.88
N LEU A 263 -7.86 -3.90 -3.39
CA LEU A 263 -7.63 -4.11 -4.82
C LEU A 263 -7.86 -5.58 -5.16
N SER A 264 -8.29 -5.86 -6.39
CA SER A 264 -8.08 -7.19 -6.97
C SER A 264 -6.65 -7.36 -7.46
N GLY A 265 -6.17 -8.61 -7.51
CA GLY A 265 -4.88 -8.94 -8.10
C GLY A 265 -4.76 -8.43 -9.54
N TYR A 266 -5.84 -8.56 -10.34
CA TYR A 266 -5.90 -7.99 -11.68
C TYR A 266 -5.67 -6.47 -11.69
N THR A 267 -6.36 -5.73 -10.82
CA THR A 267 -6.19 -4.28 -10.75
C THR A 267 -4.77 -3.92 -10.32
N ALA A 268 -4.18 -4.66 -9.38
CA ALA A 268 -2.78 -4.46 -8.95
C ALA A 268 -1.77 -4.64 -10.09
N SER A 269 -1.93 -5.66 -10.94
CA SER A 269 -1.06 -5.88 -12.10
C SER A 269 -1.22 -4.80 -13.16
N VAL A 270 -2.46 -4.38 -13.47
CA VAL A 270 -2.72 -3.25 -14.38
C VAL A 270 -2.04 -1.98 -13.89
N ILE A 271 -2.17 -1.71 -12.58
CA ILE A 271 -1.53 -0.59 -11.91
C ILE A 271 -0.01 -0.70 -12.07
N TYR A 272 0.61 -1.84 -11.77
CA TYR A 272 2.05 -2.00 -11.91
C TYR A 272 2.54 -1.71 -13.33
N ASN A 273 1.88 -2.30 -14.33
CA ASN A 273 2.26 -2.14 -15.74
C ASN A 273 2.17 -0.68 -16.20
N MET A 274 1.16 0.07 -15.72
CA MET A 274 1.03 1.49 -16.01
C MET A 274 2.07 2.35 -15.26
N SER A 275 2.65 1.86 -14.16
CA SER A 275 3.60 2.63 -13.34
C SER A 275 4.94 2.86 -14.04
N GLN A 276 5.27 1.98 -14.97
CA GLN A 276 6.49 2.02 -15.75
C GLN A 276 6.56 3.22 -16.71
N SER A 277 5.40 3.76 -17.12
CA SER A 277 5.31 4.87 -18.08
C SER A 277 4.93 6.21 -17.46
N MET A 278 4.79 6.30 -16.12
CA MET A 278 4.32 7.50 -15.43
C MET A 278 5.34 8.11 -14.44
N SER A 279 5.24 9.42 -14.24
CA SER A 279 5.98 10.13 -13.20
C SER A 279 5.37 9.85 -11.82
N VAL A 280 6.21 9.49 -10.85
CA VAL A 280 5.82 9.35 -9.44
C VAL A 280 5.38 10.71 -8.91
N MET A 281 4.26 10.70 -8.19
CA MET A 281 3.63 11.88 -7.61
C MET A 281 3.29 11.61 -6.13
N SER A 282 3.37 12.65 -5.30
CA SER A 282 3.04 12.59 -3.86
C SER A 282 1.65 13.15 -3.61
N CYS A 283 0.81 12.46 -2.81
CA CYS A 283 -0.46 13.00 -2.32
C CYS A 283 -0.98 12.34 -1.02
N HIS A 284 -1.83 13.06 -0.27
CA HIS A 284 -2.04 12.89 1.16
C HIS A 284 -3.44 13.32 1.67
N VAL A 285 -4.02 12.67 2.71
CA VAL A 285 -5.28 13.09 3.41
C VAL A 285 -5.37 12.61 4.89
N MET A 286 -6.25 13.26 5.67
CA MET A 286 -6.64 13.09 7.10
C MET A 286 -8.03 12.43 7.30
N ASP A 287 -8.30 11.93 8.53
CA ASP A 287 -9.47 12.26 9.42
C ASP A 287 -9.97 11.11 10.36
N ASP A 288 -10.85 11.51 11.29
CA ASP A 288 -11.06 11.14 12.71
C ASP A 288 -12.12 10.04 13.06
N TYR A 289 -12.26 9.80 14.39
CA TYR A 289 -12.78 8.64 15.13
C TYR A 289 -14.25 8.63 15.60
N ASP A 290 -14.90 7.43 15.60
CA ASP A 290 -16.03 7.06 16.49
C ASP A 290 -16.12 5.52 16.77
N PRO A 291 -16.02 5.04 18.03
CA PRO A 291 -16.08 3.62 18.44
C PRO A 291 -17.30 2.78 18.02
N CYS A 292 -18.50 3.35 17.85
CA CYS A 292 -19.71 2.55 17.58
C CYS A 292 -19.91 2.22 16.10
N TYR A 293 -19.13 2.85 15.23
CA TYR A 293 -19.21 2.69 13.78
C TYR A 293 -18.52 1.39 13.29
N TYR A 294 -17.64 0.80 14.12
CA TYR A 294 -16.60 -0.14 13.66
C TYR A 294 -17.01 -1.61 13.44
N LYS A 295 -18.25 -1.99 13.78
CA LYS A 295 -18.71 -3.39 13.60
C LYS A 295 -19.08 -3.72 12.15
N GLU A 296 -19.52 -2.72 11.38
CA GLU A 296 -19.96 -2.89 9.98
C GLU A 296 -18.96 -2.32 8.95
N ILE A 297 -17.79 -1.86 9.41
CA ILE A 297 -16.82 -1.13 8.57
C ILE A 297 -15.60 -1.99 8.28
N LEU A 298 -15.08 -1.81 7.07
CA LEU A 298 -13.91 -2.54 6.60
C LEU A 298 -12.62 -2.07 7.28
N LEU A 299 -12.36 -0.75 7.35
CA LEU A 299 -11.10 -0.21 7.86
C LEU A 299 -11.27 1.18 8.48
N VAL A 300 -10.48 1.46 9.53
CA VAL A 300 -10.49 2.74 10.24
C VAL A 300 -9.10 3.21 10.62
N HIS A 301 -8.84 4.50 10.42
CA HIS A 301 -7.60 5.20 10.75
C HIS A 301 -7.93 6.32 11.78
N ARG A 302 -7.14 6.60 12.82
CA ARG A 302 -5.76 6.16 13.15
C ARG A 302 -5.61 5.59 14.57
N PHE A 303 -5.24 4.32 14.76
CA PHE A 303 -5.10 3.70 16.08
C PHE A 303 -3.70 3.67 16.67
N LEU A 304 -3.63 3.92 17.99
CA LEU A 304 -2.49 3.53 18.82
C LEU A 304 -2.48 2.01 19.04
N PRO A 305 -1.31 1.37 19.22
CA PRO A 305 -1.20 -0.08 19.39
C PRO A 305 -2.12 -0.65 20.49
N SER A 306 -2.21 0.05 21.64
CA SER A 306 -3.10 -0.33 22.75
C SER A 306 -4.57 -0.34 22.34
N ASP A 307 -5.00 0.69 21.61
CA ASP A 307 -6.38 0.86 21.20
C ASP A 307 -6.76 -0.19 20.14
N MET A 308 -5.84 -0.54 19.24
CA MET A 308 -6.03 -1.63 18.26
C MET A 308 -6.30 -2.97 18.97
N TYR A 309 -5.48 -3.30 19.96
CA TYR A 309 -5.57 -4.56 20.69
C TYR A 309 -6.89 -4.64 21.49
N LEU A 310 -7.27 -3.55 22.16
CA LEU A 310 -8.53 -3.45 22.90
C LEU A 310 -9.74 -3.53 21.95
N MET A 311 -9.70 -2.82 20.83
CA MET A 311 -10.77 -2.84 19.84
C MET A 311 -10.97 -4.25 19.25
N TRP A 312 -9.88 -4.92 18.86
CA TRP A 312 -9.92 -6.28 18.35
C TRP A 312 -10.57 -7.26 19.33
N LYS A 313 -10.23 -7.17 20.62
CA LYS A 313 -10.88 -8.00 21.66
C LYS A 313 -12.37 -7.69 21.81
N ARG A 314 -12.75 -6.42 21.78
CA ARG A 314 -14.15 -5.99 21.95
C ARG A 314 -15.04 -6.44 20.79
N ILE A 315 -14.57 -6.33 19.54
CA ILE A 315 -15.41 -6.73 18.38
C ILE A 315 -15.63 -8.25 18.29
N HIS A 316 -14.76 -9.05 18.90
CA HIS A 316 -14.88 -10.50 18.99
C HIS A 316 -15.54 -10.97 20.29
N ASP A 317 -15.98 -10.05 21.15
CA ASP A 317 -16.74 -10.41 22.34
C ASP A 317 -18.15 -10.86 21.93
N PRO A 318 -18.54 -12.13 22.17
CA PRO A 318 -19.88 -12.62 21.81
C PRO A 318 -20.99 -11.89 22.57
N ASN A 319 -20.68 -11.18 23.67
CA ASN A 319 -21.64 -10.44 24.48
C ASN A 319 -21.69 -8.93 24.12
N LEU A 320 -21.03 -8.50 23.06
CA LEU A 320 -21.07 -7.09 22.65
C LEU A 320 -22.48 -6.69 22.18
N ILE A 321 -23.20 -5.95 23.03
CA ILE A 321 -24.52 -5.38 22.73
C ILE A 321 -24.32 -4.07 21.94
N CYS A 322 -24.57 -4.13 20.62
CA CYS A 322 -24.61 -2.93 19.79
C CYS A 322 -26.08 -2.47 19.68
N ASP A 323 -26.38 -1.29 20.23
CA ASP A 323 -27.72 -0.72 20.13
C ASP A 323 -28.00 -0.28 18.68
N LYS A 324 -29.05 -0.85 18.07
CA LYS A 324 -29.45 -0.55 16.68
C LYS A 324 -30.12 0.83 16.54
N SER A 325 -30.27 1.58 17.63
CA SER A 325 -30.99 2.85 17.69
C SER A 325 -30.19 4.08 17.25
N LYS A 326 -28.84 4.03 17.20
CA LYS A 326 -27.99 5.16 16.78
C LYS A 326 -27.78 5.23 15.25
N LYS A 327 -28.86 5.06 14.50
CA LYS A 327 -28.87 5.18 13.03
C LYS A 327 -29.06 6.62 12.54
N TYR A 328 -28.57 7.63 13.23
CA TYR A 328 -28.72 9.04 12.79
C TYR A 328 -27.61 9.93 13.34
N LEU A 329 -26.65 10.31 12.48
CA LEU A 329 -26.45 11.67 11.95
C LEU A 329 -25.24 11.70 11.01
#